data_AF-A0A8B3XR55-F1
#
_entry.id   AF-A0A8B3XR55-F1
#
_cell.length_a   1.000
_cell.length_b   1.000
_cell.length_c   1.000
_cell.angle_alpha   90.00
_cell.angle_beta   90.00
_cell.angle_gamma   90.00
#
_symmetry.space_group_name_H-M   'P 1'
#
loop_
_entity.id
_entity.type
_entity.pdbx_description
1 polymer ?
#
loop_
_entity_poly.entity_id
_entity_poly.type
_entity_poly.pdbx_seq_one_letter_code
_entity_poly.pdbx_strand_id
1 'polypeptide(L)'
;MRAHDKKSAGTPRLSTPINLRSRVILAIGLFTTMGLAQAERALIEPSQVQEAITIETAIEAQSANAAPADTAWYVVLKGTTPVLITAPHATKPYREGNYRFSDGAGTAALAKLLNTLTCATVIYTQYRSPSDPNYYDGNAFKAQVAELIKQQKPQLLIDLHGSSTSRPYDVDFGTMEGASLLGRTDIVPGLRKALRREGLRNFSDNYFPAAKHHTLTRFASSLGVPSVQLEINSTWLLPSLGDIYAQRFAQLLQGITRYIRNRTDNPEGACRADVL
;
A
#
# COMPACT_ATOMS: atom_id res chain seq x y z
N MET A 1 42.27 54.68 -54.51
CA MET A 1 42.96 55.59 -53.58
C MET A 1 41.92 56.53 -52.98
N ARG A 2 41.96 56.72 -51.65
CA ARG A 2 40.95 57.35 -50.78
C ARG A 2 40.55 58.78 -51.17
N ALA A 3 39.35 59.21 -50.75
CA ALA A 3 39.06 60.38 -49.88
C ALA A 3 37.60 60.87 -50.09
N HIS A 4 36.74 60.76 -49.07
CA HIS A 4 36.36 61.81 -48.10
C HIS A 4 35.26 62.76 -48.62
N ASP A 5 34.04 62.67 -48.09
CA ASP A 5 33.49 63.42 -46.94
C ASP A 5 32.71 64.67 -47.40
N LYS A 6 31.48 64.84 -46.92
CA LYS A 6 31.16 65.95 -46.00
C LYS A 6 29.68 65.99 -45.57
N LYS A 7 29.56 66.26 -44.27
CA LYS A 7 28.42 66.71 -43.45
C LYS A 7 27.68 67.94 -44.00
N SER A 8 26.44 68.14 -43.50
CA SER A 8 25.96 69.35 -42.78
C SER A 8 24.43 69.46 -42.89
N ALA A 9 23.67 69.24 -41.81
CA ALA A 9 23.11 70.23 -40.85
C ALA A 9 21.78 70.88 -41.29
N GLY A 10 20.82 70.93 -40.36
CA GLY A 10 19.59 71.72 -40.49
C GLY A 10 18.43 71.22 -39.63
N THR A 11 18.23 71.82 -38.46
CA THR A 11 16.94 71.90 -37.74
C THR A 11 16.35 73.31 -37.94
N PRO A 12 15.11 73.64 -37.52
CA PRO A 12 13.86 72.87 -37.40
C PRO A 12 12.66 73.63 -38.03
N ARG A 13 11.45 73.06 -38.09
CA ARG A 13 10.18 73.84 -38.08
C ARG A 13 8.98 73.01 -37.62
N LEU A 14 8.13 73.68 -36.85
CA LEU A 14 6.94 73.20 -36.13
C LEU A 14 5.79 72.77 -37.06
N SER A 15 5.03 71.75 -36.64
CA SER A 15 3.60 71.63 -36.96
C SER A 15 2.87 70.75 -35.93
N THR A 16 2.04 71.41 -35.11
CA THR A 16 0.68 71.06 -34.63
C THR A 16 0.28 69.63 -34.17
N PRO A 17 -0.67 69.53 -33.20
CA PRO A 17 -0.90 68.31 -32.42
C PRO A 17 -1.89 67.36 -33.09
N ILE A 18 -1.63 66.05 -33.04
CA ILE A 18 -2.61 65.01 -33.32
C ILE A 18 -2.90 64.26 -32.02
N ASN A 19 -4.12 64.44 -31.54
CA ASN A 19 -4.66 63.84 -30.32
C ASN A 19 -5.08 62.40 -30.65
N LEU A 20 -4.16 61.44 -30.53
CA LEU A 20 -4.45 60.02 -30.73
C LEU A 20 -4.89 59.40 -29.39
N ARG A 21 -6.19 59.33 -29.15
CA ARG A 21 -6.76 58.53 -28.05
C ARG A 21 -6.58 57.05 -28.39
N SER A 22 -5.44 56.47 -28.00
CA SER A 22 -5.25 55.02 -27.97
C SER A 22 -6.16 54.42 -26.90
N ARG A 23 -7.24 53.76 -27.31
CA ARG A 23 -8.02 52.87 -26.44
C ARG A 23 -7.16 51.63 -26.16
N VAL A 24 -6.50 51.61 -25.00
CA VAL A 24 -5.94 50.37 -24.45
C VAL A 24 -7.12 49.54 -23.97
N ILE A 25 -7.52 48.54 -24.75
CA ILE A 25 -8.42 47.49 -24.28
C ILE A 25 -7.57 46.60 -23.37
N LEU A 26 -7.70 46.80 -22.06
CA LEU A 26 -7.15 45.89 -21.06
C LEU A 26 -7.97 44.60 -21.13
N ALA A 27 -7.48 43.62 -21.89
CA ALA A 27 -7.98 42.26 -21.79
C ALA A 27 -7.62 41.75 -20.39
N ILE A 28 -8.57 41.84 -19.46
CA ILE A 28 -8.51 41.14 -18.17
C ILE A 28 -8.63 39.67 -18.53
N GLY A 29 -7.50 39.01 -18.71
CA GLY A 29 -7.44 37.56 -18.80
C GLY A 29 -8.09 36.99 -17.55
N LEU A 30 -9.15 36.20 -17.72
CA LEU A 30 -9.59 35.29 -16.67
C LEU A 30 -8.42 34.35 -16.37
N PHE A 31 -7.68 34.63 -15.31
CA PHE A 31 -6.89 33.60 -14.65
C PHE A 31 -7.89 32.65 -14.01
N THR A 32 -8.25 31.58 -14.73
CA THR A 32 -8.77 30.38 -14.09
C THR A 32 -7.69 29.93 -13.13
N THR A 33 -7.93 30.08 -11.83
CA THR A 33 -7.15 29.42 -10.79
C THR A 33 -7.32 27.93 -11.03
N MET A 34 -6.41 27.32 -11.79
CA MET A 34 -6.19 25.88 -11.68
C MET A 34 -5.81 25.68 -10.22
N GLY A 35 -6.77 25.21 -9.41
CA GLY A 35 -6.55 24.93 -8.01
C GLY A 35 -5.33 24.03 -7.93
N LEU A 36 -4.23 24.55 -7.40
CA LEU A 36 -3.06 23.75 -7.07
C LEU A 36 -3.58 22.71 -6.09
N ALA A 37 -3.67 21.46 -6.53
CA ALA A 37 -4.03 20.36 -5.65
C ALA A 37 -2.98 20.35 -4.53
N GLN A 38 -3.40 20.75 -3.33
CA GLN A 38 -2.52 20.77 -2.16
C GLN A 38 -2.16 19.31 -1.84
N ALA A 39 -0.87 19.05 -1.62
CA ALA A 39 -0.42 17.72 -1.23
C ALA A 39 -1.11 17.31 0.09
N GLU A 40 -1.68 16.10 0.13
CA GLU A 40 -2.26 15.54 1.35
C GLU A 40 -1.17 15.39 2.42
N ARG A 41 -1.49 15.73 3.68
CA ARG A 41 -0.57 15.56 4.82
C ARG A 41 -0.21 14.07 4.97
N ALA A 42 1.05 13.79 5.30
CA ALA A 42 1.50 12.44 5.66
C ALA A 42 0.70 11.91 6.87
N LEU A 43 0.34 10.63 6.83
CA LEU A 43 -0.40 9.93 7.89
C LEU A 43 0.54 9.21 8.86
N ILE A 44 1.72 8.82 8.38
CA ILE A 44 2.66 7.98 9.10
C ILE A 44 3.75 8.87 9.69
N GLU A 45 3.85 8.84 11.01
CA GLU A 45 4.89 9.52 11.77
C GLU A 45 6.05 8.53 12.04
N PRO A 46 7.25 9.02 12.40
CA PRO A 46 8.38 8.16 12.74
C PRO A 46 8.09 7.16 13.88
N SER A 47 7.15 7.48 14.78
CA SER A 47 6.76 6.59 15.87
C SER A 47 6.10 5.30 15.38
N GLN A 48 5.30 5.32 14.32
CA GLN A 48 4.75 4.08 13.74
C GLN A 48 5.85 3.22 13.10
N VAL A 49 6.89 3.81 12.52
CA VAL A 49 8.05 3.04 12.01
C VAL A 49 8.81 2.40 13.17
N GLN A 50 9.04 3.13 14.26
CA GLN A 50 9.65 2.57 15.47
C GLN A 50 8.81 1.44 16.10
N GLU A 51 7.48 1.57 16.07
CA GLU A 51 6.57 0.51 16.49
C GLU A 51 6.69 -0.72 15.58
N ALA A 52 6.77 -0.52 14.26
CA ALA A 52 6.98 -1.60 13.30
C ALA A 52 8.23 -2.43 13.62
N ILE A 53 9.36 -1.77 13.92
CA ILE A 53 10.62 -2.42 14.29
C ILE A 53 10.46 -3.23 15.57
N THR A 54 9.75 -2.68 16.56
CA THR A 54 9.48 -3.38 17.82
C THR A 54 8.66 -4.66 17.58
N ILE A 55 7.62 -4.56 16.76
CA ILE A 55 6.76 -5.69 16.40
C ILE A 55 7.55 -6.74 15.62
N GLU A 56 8.27 -6.31 14.58
CA GLU A 56 9.09 -7.20 13.74
C GLU A 56 10.11 -7.95 14.59
N THR A 57 10.88 -7.24 15.42
CA THR A 57 11.92 -7.84 16.28
C THR A 57 11.31 -8.89 17.22
N ALA A 58 10.16 -8.59 17.82
CA ALA A 58 9.49 -9.52 18.72
C ALA A 58 8.99 -10.79 18.02
N ILE A 59 8.46 -10.69 16.80
CA ILE A 59 7.96 -11.83 16.03
C ILE A 59 9.12 -12.62 15.42
N GLU A 60 10.17 -11.96 14.95
CA GLU A 60 11.36 -12.63 14.40
C GLU A 60 12.03 -13.51 15.47
N ALA A 61 12.12 -13.02 16.72
CA ALA A 61 12.61 -13.80 17.85
C ALA A 61 11.78 -15.08 18.13
N GLN A 62 10.54 -15.13 17.67
CA GLN A 62 9.63 -16.26 17.80
C GLN A 62 9.54 -17.13 16.54
N SER A 63 10.07 -16.67 15.40
CA SER A 63 9.84 -17.22 14.06
C SER A 63 10.28 -18.67 13.88
N ALA A 64 11.31 -19.11 14.62
CA ALA A 64 11.83 -20.48 14.59
C ALA A 64 11.31 -21.38 15.73
N ASN A 65 10.52 -20.82 16.65
CA ASN A 65 10.01 -21.50 17.84
C ASN A 65 8.57 -21.97 17.60
N ALA A 66 8.24 -23.14 18.17
CA ALA A 66 6.85 -23.54 18.27
C ALA A 66 6.12 -22.62 19.27
N ALA A 67 4.82 -22.46 19.07
CA ALA A 67 3.99 -21.82 20.08
C ALA A 67 4.11 -22.58 21.41
N PRO A 68 4.13 -21.88 22.56
CA PRO A 68 3.94 -22.52 23.86
C PRO A 68 2.66 -23.35 23.89
N ALA A 69 2.60 -24.31 24.82
CA ALA A 69 1.37 -25.07 25.06
C ALA A 69 0.18 -24.12 25.28
N ASP A 70 -0.98 -24.52 24.77
CA ASP A 70 -2.25 -23.78 24.85
C ASP A 70 -2.25 -22.36 24.25
N THR A 71 -1.22 -22.01 23.48
CA THR A 71 -1.13 -20.73 22.75
C THR A 71 -1.31 -20.96 21.26
N ALA A 72 -2.12 -20.13 20.61
CA ALA A 72 -2.22 -20.14 19.15
C ALA A 72 -0.89 -19.70 18.51
N TRP A 73 -0.48 -20.33 17.42
CA TRP A 73 0.71 -19.93 16.65
C TRP A 73 0.47 -18.69 15.76
N TYR A 74 -0.75 -18.16 15.80
CA TYR A 74 -1.20 -16.96 15.10
C TYR A 74 -1.98 -16.05 16.04
N VAL A 75 -2.04 -14.76 15.68
CA VAL A 75 -2.80 -13.72 16.37
C VAL A 75 -3.95 -13.28 15.48
N VAL A 76 -5.10 -12.99 16.09
CA VAL A 76 -6.21 -12.28 15.45
C VAL A 76 -6.39 -10.93 16.14
N LEU A 77 -6.35 -9.85 15.38
CA LEU A 77 -6.72 -8.51 15.82
C LEU A 77 -8.05 -8.14 15.15
N LYS A 78 -9.10 -8.04 15.95
CA LYS A 78 -10.43 -7.70 15.45
C LYS A 78 -10.49 -6.22 15.07
N GLY A 79 -11.17 -5.95 13.96
CA GLY A 79 -11.50 -4.62 13.47
C GLY A 79 -12.98 -4.55 13.11
N THR A 80 -13.39 -3.38 12.63
CA THR A 80 -14.79 -3.03 12.33
C THR A 80 -15.01 -2.64 10.87
N THR A 81 -13.95 -2.45 10.09
CA THR A 81 -14.09 -2.20 8.65
C THR A 81 -14.23 -3.51 7.87
N PRO A 82 -14.90 -3.50 6.70
CA PRO A 82 -15.16 -4.72 5.92
C PRO A 82 -13.93 -5.18 5.11
N VAL A 83 -12.73 -5.10 5.69
CA VAL A 83 -11.48 -5.57 5.11
C VAL A 83 -10.84 -6.56 6.08
N LEU A 84 -10.50 -7.73 5.56
CA LEU A 84 -9.72 -8.75 6.26
C LEU A 84 -8.30 -8.78 5.69
N ILE A 85 -7.28 -8.76 6.55
CA ILE A 85 -5.88 -8.79 6.15
C ILE A 85 -5.24 -10.04 6.73
N THR A 86 -4.50 -10.79 5.90
CA THR A 86 -3.75 -11.97 6.30
C THR A 86 -2.25 -11.73 6.13
N ALA A 87 -1.43 -12.25 7.05
CA ALA A 87 0.03 -12.36 6.88
C ALA A 87 0.46 -13.78 7.33
N PRO A 88 0.23 -14.81 6.50
CA PRO A 88 0.33 -16.21 6.90
C PRO A 88 1.77 -16.73 7.01
N HIS A 89 2.75 -15.98 6.50
CA HIS A 89 4.17 -16.38 6.43
C HIS A 89 5.10 -15.40 7.15
N ALA A 90 4.59 -14.63 8.11
CA ALA A 90 5.44 -13.78 8.95
C ALA A 90 6.47 -14.58 9.76
N THR A 91 6.20 -15.86 10.00
CA THR A 91 7.09 -16.84 10.65
C THR A 91 7.20 -18.12 9.81
N LYS A 92 8.15 -19.00 10.13
CA LYS A 92 8.46 -20.17 9.30
C LYS A 92 7.27 -21.12 9.15
N PRO A 93 6.81 -21.41 7.93
CA PRO A 93 5.75 -22.38 7.72
C PRO A 93 6.29 -23.80 7.54
N TYR A 94 5.56 -24.80 8.04
CA TYR A 94 5.89 -26.22 7.84
C TYR A 94 5.15 -26.82 6.63
N ARG A 95 5.87 -27.39 5.67
CA ARG A 95 5.29 -28.15 4.56
C ARG A 95 6.21 -29.24 4.06
N GLU A 96 5.63 -30.35 3.62
CA GLU A 96 6.38 -31.46 3.02
C GLU A 96 7.56 -31.93 3.90
N GLY A 97 7.29 -32.12 5.19
CA GLY A 97 8.28 -32.63 6.13
C GLY A 97 9.26 -31.59 6.69
N ASN A 98 9.27 -30.34 6.19
CA ASN A 98 10.30 -29.36 6.51
C ASN A 98 9.75 -27.94 6.77
N TYR A 99 10.45 -27.18 7.61
CA TYR A 99 10.22 -25.74 7.74
C TYR A 99 10.83 -25.00 6.55
N ARG A 100 10.05 -24.09 5.97
CA ARG A 100 10.49 -23.22 4.89
C ARG A 100 10.89 -21.84 5.42
N PHE A 101 11.48 -21.03 4.56
CA PHE A 101 11.75 -19.62 4.88
C PHE A 101 10.44 -18.88 5.12
N SER A 102 10.45 -17.94 6.07
CA SER A 102 9.39 -16.96 6.24
C SER A 102 9.52 -15.86 5.19
N ASP A 103 8.43 -15.14 5.01
CA ASP A 103 8.35 -13.90 4.22
C ASP A 103 8.91 -12.69 4.98
N GLY A 104 9.24 -12.90 6.26
CA GLY A 104 9.76 -11.91 7.19
C GLY A 104 8.69 -11.35 8.13
N ALA A 105 9.07 -11.13 9.39
CA ALA A 105 8.21 -10.59 10.42
C ALA A 105 7.67 -9.18 10.11
N GLY A 106 8.31 -8.44 9.19
CA GLY A 106 7.82 -7.16 8.68
C GLY A 106 6.42 -7.22 8.06
N THR A 107 6.00 -8.37 7.52
CA THR A 107 4.61 -8.57 7.04
C THR A 107 3.58 -8.52 8.18
N ALA A 108 3.89 -9.11 9.34
CA ALA A 108 3.04 -9.01 10.53
C ALA A 108 3.09 -7.61 11.16
N ALA A 109 4.25 -6.94 11.15
CA ALA A 109 4.36 -5.55 11.58
C ALA A 109 3.48 -4.61 10.74
N LEU A 110 3.52 -4.76 9.41
CA LEU A 110 2.64 -4.06 8.48
C LEU A 110 1.17 -4.37 8.77
N ALA A 111 0.80 -5.64 8.91
CA ALA A 111 -0.57 -6.05 9.19
C ALA A 111 -1.10 -5.43 10.49
N LYS A 112 -0.33 -5.50 11.58
CA LYS A 112 -0.71 -4.93 12.87
C LYS A 112 -0.90 -3.41 12.80
N LEU A 113 0.00 -2.68 12.15
CA LEU A 113 -0.16 -1.23 11.99
C LEU A 113 -1.37 -0.87 11.11
N LEU A 114 -1.66 -1.68 10.09
CA LEU A 114 -2.88 -1.51 9.29
C LEU A 114 -4.16 -1.72 10.13
N ASN A 115 -4.18 -2.67 11.05
CA ASN A 115 -5.29 -2.79 12.02
C ASN A 115 -5.44 -1.49 12.82
N THR A 116 -4.37 -0.97 13.43
CA THR A 116 -4.40 0.28 14.21
C THR A 116 -4.86 1.49 13.40
N LEU A 117 -4.43 1.60 12.13
CA LEU A 117 -4.64 2.79 11.32
C LEU A 117 -5.93 2.78 10.50
N THR A 118 -6.57 1.62 10.36
CA THR A 118 -7.73 1.45 9.48
C THR A 118 -8.89 0.67 10.11
N CYS A 119 -8.68 0.10 11.29
CA CYS A 119 -9.60 -0.81 11.94
C CYS A 119 -10.04 -1.98 11.05
N ALA A 120 -9.19 -2.42 10.12
CA ALA A 120 -9.34 -3.69 9.42
C ALA A 120 -9.08 -4.85 10.37
N THR A 121 -9.80 -5.96 10.20
CA THR A 121 -9.48 -7.19 10.93
C THR A 121 -8.22 -7.80 10.34
N VAL A 122 -7.32 -8.29 11.19
CA VAL A 122 -6.02 -8.83 10.81
C VAL A 122 -5.82 -10.19 11.46
N ILE A 123 -5.20 -11.12 10.72
CA ILE A 123 -4.65 -12.37 11.26
C ILE A 123 -3.24 -12.59 10.71
N TYR A 124 -2.29 -12.92 11.58
CA TYR A 124 -0.89 -13.14 11.21
C TYR A 124 -0.24 -14.22 12.07
N THR A 125 0.82 -14.85 11.58
CA THR A 125 1.57 -15.86 12.34
C THR A 125 2.57 -15.19 13.29
N GLN A 126 2.64 -15.63 14.55
CA GLN A 126 3.60 -15.13 15.54
C GLN A 126 4.65 -16.17 15.95
N TYR A 127 4.34 -17.46 15.78
CA TYR A 127 5.26 -18.58 16.00
C TYR A 127 5.34 -19.39 14.70
N ARG A 128 6.35 -20.27 14.56
CA ARG A 128 6.44 -21.14 13.37
C ARG A 128 5.14 -21.95 13.22
N SER A 129 4.58 -22.00 12.01
CA SER A 129 3.32 -22.70 11.81
C SER A 129 3.55 -24.22 11.73
N PRO A 130 2.72 -25.04 12.37
CA PRO A 130 2.78 -26.50 12.22
C PRO A 130 2.26 -26.98 10.85
N SER A 131 1.64 -26.09 10.08
CA SER A 131 1.15 -26.34 8.72
C SER A 131 1.20 -25.03 7.93
N ASP A 132 1.70 -25.07 6.70
CA ASP A 132 1.73 -23.92 5.78
C ASP A 132 0.29 -23.53 5.37
N PRO A 133 -0.19 -22.32 5.73
CA PRO A 133 -1.53 -21.88 5.39
C PRO A 133 -1.79 -21.75 3.89
N ASN A 134 -0.76 -21.52 3.09
CA ASN A 134 -0.84 -21.35 1.63
C ASN A 134 -0.58 -22.66 0.86
N TYR A 135 -0.21 -23.73 1.55
CA TYR A 135 0.00 -25.04 0.92
C TYR A 135 -1.13 -26.02 1.22
N TYR A 136 -1.69 -26.02 2.43
CA TYR A 136 -2.77 -26.93 2.84
C TYR A 136 -4.07 -26.18 3.17
N ASP A 137 -5.24 -26.77 2.87
CA ASP A 137 -6.53 -26.23 3.31
C ASP A 137 -6.87 -26.58 4.77
N GLY A 138 -6.48 -27.79 5.22
CA GLY A 138 -6.79 -28.29 6.55
C GLY A 138 -5.84 -27.77 7.62
N ASN A 139 -5.96 -26.50 8.01
CA ASN A 139 -5.17 -25.93 9.11
C ASN A 139 -5.96 -24.91 9.95
N ALA A 140 -5.51 -24.71 11.19
CA ALA A 140 -6.18 -23.84 12.16
C ALA A 140 -6.26 -22.36 11.72
N PHE A 141 -5.26 -21.86 10.98
CA PHE A 141 -5.27 -20.49 10.48
C PHE A 141 -6.36 -20.27 9.44
N LYS A 142 -6.52 -21.19 8.48
CA LYS A 142 -7.63 -21.13 7.51
C LYS A 142 -8.99 -21.37 8.15
N ALA A 143 -9.08 -22.26 9.13
CA ALA A 143 -10.31 -22.43 9.90
C ALA A 143 -10.70 -21.09 10.58
N GLN A 144 -9.73 -20.39 11.17
CA GLN A 144 -9.95 -19.07 11.74
C GLN A 144 -10.34 -18.03 10.68
N VAL A 145 -9.70 -18.01 9.51
CA VAL A 145 -10.06 -17.13 8.39
C VAL A 145 -11.50 -17.39 7.92
N ALA A 146 -11.90 -18.65 7.79
CA ALA A 146 -13.27 -19.01 7.40
C ALA A 146 -14.29 -18.50 8.43
N GLU A 147 -14.00 -18.62 9.73
CA GLU A 147 -14.86 -18.08 10.77
C GLU A 147 -14.92 -16.55 10.74
N LEU A 148 -13.80 -15.86 10.50
CA LEU A 148 -13.78 -14.41 10.30
C LEU A 148 -14.63 -13.99 9.10
N ILE A 149 -14.51 -14.69 7.97
CA ILE A 149 -15.31 -14.43 6.77
C ILE A 149 -16.81 -14.62 7.06
N LYS A 150 -17.17 -15.70 7.77
CA LYS A 150 -18.56 -15.98 8.14
C LYS A 150 -19.15 -14.91 9.06
N GLN A 151 -18.39 -14.49 10.07
CA GLN A 151 -18.83 -13.50 11.07
C GLN A 151 -18.90 -12.09 10.51
N GLN A 152 -17.88 -11.66 9.76
CA GLN A 152 -17.70 -10.26 9.38
C GLN A 152 -18.12 -9.95 7.93
N LYS A 153 -18.23 -10.97 7.07
CA LYS A 153 -18.56 -10.83 5.65
C LYS A 153 -17.72 -9.73 4.96
N PRO A 154 -16.38 -9.83 5.01
CA PRO A 154 -15.50 -8.80 4.45
C PRO A 154 -15.76 -8.61 2.96
N GLN A 155 -15.66 -7.36 2.50
CA GLN A 155 -15.80 -6.97 1.09
C GLN A 155 -14.47 -7.10 0.32
N LEU A 156 -13.37 -7.34 1.03
CA LEU A 156 -12.04 -7.53 0.48
C LEU A 156 -11.18 -8.32 1.47
N LEU A 157 -10.41 -9.28 0.96
CA LEU A 157 -9.25 -9.82 1.64
C LEU A 157 -7.96 -9.35 0.97
N ILE A 158 -7.01 -8.86 1.78
CA ILE A 158 -5.65 -8.51 1.35
C ILE A 158 -4.67 -9.49 2.01
N ASP A 159 -3.98 -10.29 1.19
CA ASP A 159 -3.05 -11.32 1.64
C ASP A 159 -1.61 -10.83 1.48
N LEU A 160 -0.97 -10.48 2.60
CA LEU A 160 0.35 -9.85 2.64
C LEU A 160 1.46 -10.90 2.62
N HIS A 161 2.36 -10.74 1.67
CA HIS A 161 3.51 -11.59 1.44
C HIS A 161 4.78 -10.75 1.24
N GLY A 162 5.91 -11.38 1.53
CA GLY A 162 7.24 -10.81 1.38
C GLY A 162 8.03 -11.55 0.32
N SER A 163 8.67 -10.81 -0.57
CA SER A 163 9.44 -11.37 -1.68
C SER A 163 10.88 -10.85 -1.68
N SER A 164 11.81 -11.68 -2.17
CA SER A 164 13.24 -11.37 -2.20
C SER A 164 13.54 -9.97 -2.75
N THR A 165 14.55 -9.30 -2.17
CA THR A 165 15.07 -8.01 -2.66
C THR A 165 15.53 -8.03 -4.12
N SER A 166 15.83 -9.21 -4.67
CA SER A 166 16.21 -9.40 -6.07
C SER A 166 15.04 -9.36 -7.07
N ARG A 167 13.78 -9.31 -6.60
CA ARG A 167 12.61 -9.30 -7.47
C ARG A 167 12.51 -7.97 -8.26
N PRO A 168 12.10 -8.03 -9.54
CA PRO A 168 12.11 -6.86 -10.43
C PRO A 168 10.85 -5.98 -10.29
N TYR A 169 10.22 -5.94 -9.10
CA TYR A 169 9.03 -5.15 -8.79
C TYR A 169 9.10 -4.63 -7.35
N ASP A 170 8.35 -3.56 -7.06
CA ASP A 170 8.08 -3.06 -5.71
C ASP A 170 6.97 -3.89 -5.06
N VAL A 171 5.86 -4.09 -5.80
CA VAL A 171 4.71 -4.91 -5.40
C VAL A 171 4.20 -5.68 -6.62
N ASP A 172 3.97 -6.98 -6.46
CA ASP A 172 3.23 -7.82 -7.40
C ASP A 172 1.81 -8.11 -6.86
N PHE A 173 0.81 -8.02 -7.74
CA PHE A 173 -0.58 -8.29 -7.42
C PHE A 173 -0.98 -9.69 -7.89
N GLY A 174 -1.01 -10.66 -6.98
CA GLY A 174 -1.49 -12.01 -7.24
C GLY A 174 -3.03 -12.07 -7.18
N THR A 175 -3.68 -12.37 -8.29
CA THR A 175 -5.14 -12.30 -8.41
C THR A 175 -5.78 -13.52 -9.09
N MET A 176 -5.02 -14.59 -9.27
CA MET A 176 -5.40 -15.75 -10.06
C MET A 176 -5.82 -15.36 -11.48
N GLU A 177 -5.04 -14.49 -12.15
CA GLU A 177 -5.42 -13.90 -13.44
C GLU A 177 -6.78 -13.17 -13.39
N GLY A 178 -7.05 -12.48 -12.28
CA GLY A 178 -8.28 -11.76 -12.00
C GLY A 178 -9.42 -12.61 -11.43
N ALA A 179 -9.32 -13.95 -11.44
CA ALA A 179 -10.39 -14.81 -10.95
C ALA A 179 -10.68 -14.61 -9.45
N SER A 180 -9.66 -14.33 -8.63
CA SER A 180 -9.85 -14.15 -7.18
C SER A 180 -10.61 -12.87 -6.83
N LEU A 181 -10.71 -11.92 -7.77
CA LEU A 181 -11.38 -10.63 -7.58
C LEU A 181 -12.91 -10.72 -7.72
N LEU A 182 -13.45 -11.85 -8.18
CA LEU A 182 -14.89 -12.07 -8.33
C LEU A 182 -15.58 -10.95 -9.13
N GLY A 183 -14.95 -10.52 -10.23
CA GLY A 183 -15.45 -9.46 -11.11
C GLY A 183 -15.23 -8.03 -10.62
N ARG A 184 -14.62 -7.81 -9.45
CA ARG A 184 -14.29 -6.48 -8.93
C ARG A 184 -13.08 -5.88 -9.64
N THR A 185 -13.33 -5.03 -10.62
CA THR A 185 -12.29 -4.37 -11.43
C THR A 185 -11.65 -3.16 -10.76
N ASP A 186 -12.18 -2.70 -9.62
CA ASP A 186 -11.70 -1.51 -8.91
C ASP A 186 -10.53 -1.77 -7.94
N ILE A 187 -10.37 -3.01 -7.46
CA ILE A 187 -9.45 -3.36 -6.36
C ILE A 187 -7.99 -3.07 -6.72
N VAL A 188 -7.46 -3.73 -7.76
CA VAL A 188 -6.05 -3.59 -8.15
C VAL A 188 -5.73 -2.17 -8.66
N PRO A 189 -6.54 -1.55 -9.53
CA PRO A 189 -6.31 -0.16 -9.93
C PRO A 189 -6.34 0.81 -8.75
N GLY A 190 -7.23 0.61 -7.77
CA GLY A 190 -7.33 1.41 -6.56
C GLY A 190 -6.09 1.29 -5.68
N LEU A 191 -5.65 0.07 -5.36
CA LEU A 191 -4.42 -0.21 -4.62
C LEU A 191 -3.20 0.41 -5.31
N ARG A 192 -3.04 0.12 -6.61
CA ARG A 192 -1.94 0.65 -7.41
C ARG A 192 -1.92 2.18 -7.45
N LYS A 193 -3.09 2.82 -7.56
CA LYS A 193 -3.21 4.28 -7.52
C LYS A 193 -2.78 4.83 -6.15
N ALA A 194 -3.22 4.23 -5.06
CA ALA A 194 -2.86 4.67 -3.71
C ALA A 194 -1.36 4.51 -3.45
N LEU A 195 -0.79 3.33 -3.73
CA LEU A 195 0.65 3.06 -3.59
C LEU A 195 1.50 4.00 -4.47
N ARG A 196 1.07 4.26 -5.70
CA ARG A 196 1.78 5.17 -6.61
C ARG A 196 1.82 6.61 -6.14
N ARG A 197 0.78 7.07 -5.44
CA ARG A 197 0.78 8.41 -4.83
C ARG A 197 1.85 8.53 -3.73
N GLU A 198 2.21 7.42 -3.10
CA GLU A 198 3.24 7.36 -2.07
C GLU A 198 4.64 7.05 -2.60
N GLY A 199 4.82 6.93 -3.92
CA GLY A 199 6.12 6.80 -4.54
C GLY A 199 6.52 5.40 -4.98
N LEU A 200 5.70 4.37 -4.76
CA LEU A 200 5.90 3.06 -5.38
C LEU A 200 5.66 3.17 -6.88
N ARG A 201 6.54 2.61 -7.72
CA ARG A 201 6.49 2.82 -9.17
C ARG A 201 6.42 1.53 -9.96
N ASN A 202 7.12 0.50 -9.50
CA ASN A 202 7.32 -0.70 -10.27
C ASN A 202 6.34 -1.79 -9.82
N PHE A 203 5.23 -1.90 -10.54
CA PHE A 203 4.18 -2.87 -10.21
C PHE A 203 4.21 -4.03 -11.19
N SER A 204 4.02 -5.25 -10.69
CA SER A 204 3.76 -6.43 -11.50
C SER A 204 2.35 -6.97 -11.24
N ASP A 205 1.81 -7.70 -12.21
CA ASP A 205 0.55 -8.43 -12.05
C ASP A 205 0.84 -9.91 -12.28
N ASN A 206 0.47 -10.75 -11.32
CA ASN A 206 0.56 -12.20 -11.39
C ASN A 206 1.97 -12.77 -11.67
N TYR A 207 3.06 -12.09 -11.28
CA TYR A 207 4.37 -12.74 -11.21
C TYR A 207 4.31 -13.94 -10.25
N PHE A 208 3.61 -13.75 -9.13
CA PHE A 208 3.10 -14.79 -8.26
C PHE A 208 1.56 -14.75 -8.30
N PRO A 209 0.92 -15.56 -9.15
CA PRO A 209 -0.51 -15.42 -9.44
C PRO A 209 -1.44 -15.80 -8.29
N ALA A 210 -0.93 -16.37 -7.19
CA ALA A 210 -1.74 -17.00 -6.14
C ALA A 210 -2.71 -18.09 -6.65
N ALA A 211 -2.51 -18.61 -7.87
CA ALA A 211 -3.39 -19.59 -8.52
C ALA A 211 -3.04 -21.05 -8.25
N LYS A 212 -1.79 -21.31 -7.84
CA LYS A 212 -1.30 -22.65 -7.53
C LYS A 212 -1.58 -22.98 -6.07
N HIS A 213 -1.67 -24.26 -5.78
CA HIS A 213 -1.91 -24.78 -4.43
C HIS A 213 -3.21 -24.26 -3.80
N HIS A 214 -3.21 -24.26 -2.47
CA HIS A 214 -4.31 -23.86 -1.62
C HIS A 214 -3.91 -22.52 -0.99
N THR A 215 -3.71 -21.46 -1.78
CA THR A 215 -3.36 -20.14 -1.23
C THR A 215 -4.52 -19.53 -0.43
N LEU A 216 -4.24 -18.57 0.46
CA LEU A 216 -5.25 -17.84 1.23
C LEU A 216 -6.13 -17.01 0.30
N THR A 217 -5.53 -16.35 -0.68
CA THR A 217 -6.24 -15.62 -1.74
C THR A 217 -7.25 -16.51 -2.48
N ARG A 218 -6.83 -17.72 -2.91
CA ARG A 218 -7.74 -18.68 -3.56
C ARG A 218 -8.83 -19.20 -2.61
N PHE A 219 -8.43 -19.53 -1.38
CA PHE A 219 -9.34 -20.04 -0.35
C PHE A 219 -10.46 -19.04 -0.04
N ALA A 220 -10.11 -17.79 0.28
CA ALA A 220 -11.08 -16.75 0.60
C ALA A 220 -11.99 -16.39 -0.59
N SER A 221 -11.43 -16.37 -1.81
CA SER A 221 -12.23 -16.21 -3.03
C SER A 221 -13.25 -17.33 -3.23
N SER A 222 -12.89 -18.59 -2.94
CA SER A 222 -13.82 -19.71 -2.99
C SER A 222 -14.97 -19.61 -1.96
N LEU A 223 -14.77 -18.83 -0.90
CA LEU A 223 -15.79 -18.49 0.09
C LEU A 223 -16.58 -17.22 -0.27
N GLY A 224 -16.40 -16.67 -1.47
CA GLY A 224 -17.16 -15.53 -1.98
C GLY A 224 -16.59 -14.15 -1.64
N VAL A 225 -15.35 -14.06 -1.14
CA VAL A 225 -14.70 -12.79 -0.80
C VAL A 225 -13.70 -12.39 -1.89
N PRO A 226 -13.86 -11.22 -2.54
CA PRO A 226 -12.84 -10.69 -3.46
C PRO A 226 -11.49 -10.60 -2.74
N SER A 227 -10.45 -11.20 -3.31
CA SER A 227 -9.17 -11.38 -2.63
C SER A 227 -7.99 -11.02 -3.54
N VAL A 228 -6.96 -10.42 -2.96
CA VAL A 228 -5.71 -10.07 -3.67
C VAL A 228 -4.50 -10.40 -2.79
N GLN A 229 -3.51 -11.07 -3.38
CA GLN A 229 -2.19 -11.26 -2.80
C GLN A 229 -1.30 -10.07 -3.13
N LEU A 230 -0.64 -9.51 -2.12
CA LEU A 230 0.39 -8.49 -2.28
C LEU A 230 1.74 -9.12 -1.96
N GLU A 231 2.49 -9.41 -3.01
CA GLU A 231 3.89 -9.85 -2.90
C GLU A 231 4.76 -8.61 -2.91
N ILE A 232 5.23 -8.22 -1.73
CA ILE A 232 5.92 -6.94 -1.54
C ILE A 232 7.42 -7.23 -1.49
N ASN A 233 8.21 -6.50 -2.28
CA ASN A 233 9.66 -6.65 -2.25
C ASN A 233 10.18 -6.25 -0.86
N SER A 234 11.05 -7.06 -0.25
CA SER A 234 11.54 -6.85 1.11
C SER A 234 12.21 -5.49 1.32
N THR A 235 12.69 -4.81 0.27
CA THR A 235 13.19 -3.44 0.40
C THR A 235 12.12 -2.41 0.81
N TRP A 236 10.84 -2.78 0.75
CA TRP A 236 9.70 -1.98 1.21
C TRP A 236 9.09 -2.51 2.53
N LEU A 237 9.43 -3.73 2.95
CA LEU A 237 8.86 -4.38 4.14
C LEU A 237 9.74 -4.35 5.37
N LEU A 238 11.05 -4.16 5.22
CA LEU A 238 12.00 -4.11 6.34
C LEU A 238 11.93 -2.73 7.00
N PRO A 239 11.27 -2.55 8.15
CA PRO A 239 11.34 -1.29 8.86
C PRO A 239 12.75 -1.09 9.45
N SER A 240 13.24 0.14 9.43
CA SER A 240 14.56 0.50 9.95
C SER A 240 14.51 1.89 10.58
N LEU A 241 15.60 2.32 11.23
CA LEU A 241 15.70 3.66 11.79
C LEU A 241 16.48 4.59 10.87
N GLY A 242 15.82 5.67 10.44
CA GLY A 242 16.47 6.85 9.87
C GLY A 242 17.13 6.66 8.51
N ASP A 243 16.80 5.60 7.77
CA ASP A 243 17.35 5.35 6.42
C ASP A 243 16.24 5.21 5.35
N ILE A 244 16.62 4.84 4.13
CA ILE A 244 15.70 4.68 3.00
C ILE A 244 14.64 3.58 3.22
N TYR A 245 14.95 2.53 3.98
CA TYR A 245 14.00 1.47 4.30
C TYR A 245 12.91 1.98 5.25
N ALA A 246 13.26 2.85 6.20
CA ALA A 246 12.30 3.54 7.07
C ALA A 246 11.28 4.33 6.25
N GLN A 247 11.77 5.12 5.27
CA GLN A 247 10.93 5.90 4.37
C GLN A 247 10.05 5.00 3.49
N ARG A 248 10.61 3.94 2.90
CA ARG A 248 9.88 3.01 2.04
C ARG A 248 8.78 2.29 2.81
N PHE A 249 9.07 1.78 4.00
CA PHE A 249 8.07 1.17 4.86
C PHE A 249 6.93 2.15 5.19
N ALA A 250 7.26 3.40 5.55
CA ALA A 250 6.27 4.43 5.82
C ALA A 250 5.39 4.74 4.59
N GLN A 251 5.97 4.80 3.39
CA GLN A 251 5.24 5.02 2.13
C GLN A 251 4.31 3.84 1.78
N LEU A 252 4.79 2.61 1.94
CA LEU A 252 3.99 1.40 1.76
C LEU A 252 2.79 1.39 2.72
N LEU A 253 3.06 1.59 4.02
CA LEU A 253 2.04 1.64 5.07
C LEU A 253 1.03 2.76 4.79
N GLN A 254 1.50 3.96 4.41
CA GLN A 254 0.64 5.09 4.06
C GLN A 254 -0.27 4.76 2.87
N GLY A 255 0.28 4.15 1.82
CA GLY A 255 -0.46 3.86 0.59
C GLY A 255 -1.57 2.84 0.81
N ILE A 256 -1.28 1.76 1.55
CA ILE A 256 -2.30 0.76 1.90
C ILE A 256 -3.32 1.35 2.87
N THR A 257 -2.88 2.16 3.85
CA THR A 257 -3.78 2.85 4.80
C THR A 257 -4.77 3.75 4.05
N ARG A 258 -4.29 4.61 3.14
CA ARG A 258 -5.16 5.48 2.33
C ARG A 258 -6.12 4.67 1.46
N TYR A 259 -5.66 3.58 0.86
CA TYR A 259 -6.53 2.70 0.07
C TYR A 259 -7.68 2.15 0.92
N ILE A 260 -7.38 1.57 2.09
CA ILE A 260 -8.41 0.99 2.96
C ILE A 260 -9.36 2.07 3.46
N ARG A 261 -8.85 3.19 4.01
CA ARG A 261 -9.67 4.29 4.51
C ARG A 261 -10.63 4.84 3.45
N ASN A 262 -10.17 5.01 2.21
CA ASN A 262 -11.02 5.45 1.11
C ASN A 262 -12.03 4.39 0.67
N ARG A 263 -11.66 3.10 0.68
CA ARG A 263 -12.57 2.01 0.28
C ARG A 263 -13.71 1.82 1.29
N THR A 264 -13.46 2.13 2.56
CA THR A 264 -14.40 1.90 3.66
C THR A 264 -15.10 3.17 4.13
N ASP A 265 -14.94 4.29 3.40
CA ASP A 265 -15.40 5.62 3.79
C ASP A 265 -15.09 5.94 5.27
N ASN A 266 -13.84 5.69 5.67
CA ASN A 266 -13.34 5.87 7.03
C ASN A 266 -12.06 6.72 7.04
N PRO A 267 -12.13 8.03 6.76
CA PRO A 267 -10.95 8.89 6.61
C PRO A 267 -10.09 8.99 7.88
N GLU A 268 -10.69 8.88 9.05
CA GLU A 268 -10.00 8.92 10.35
C GLU A 268 -9.37 7.57 10.74
N GLY A 269 -9.82 6.47 10.12
CA GLY A 269 -9.35 5.11 10.42
C GLY A 269 -9.78 4.59 11.78
N ALA A 270 -10.74 5.26 12.45
CA ALA A 270 -11.22 4.89 13.77
C ALA A 270 -12.12 3.65 13.72
N CYS A 271 -12.13 2.87 14.81
CA CYS A 271 -12.99 1.71 14.94
C CYS A 271 -14.40 2.20 15.25
N ARG A 272 -15.39 1.71 14.51
CA ARG A 272 -16.79 2.07 14.69
C ARG A 272 -17.39 1.28 15.86
N ALA A 273 -17.77 1.97 16.92
CA ALA A 273 -18.26 1.35 18.16
C ALA A 273 -19.59 0.58 17.98
N ASP A 274 -20.30 0.86 16.89
CA ASP A 274 -21.59 0.30 16.48
C ASP A 274 -21.50 -1.02 15.70
N VAL A 275 -20.29 -1.59 15.54
CA VAL A 275 -20.03 -2.82 14.75
C VAL A 275 -19.34 -3.93 15.58
N LEU A 276 -19.10 -3.71 16.88
CA LEU A 276 -18.55 -4.68 17.83
C LEU A 276 -19.67 -5.35 18.64
#